data_AF-A0A2X3LWL9-F1
#
_entry.id   AF-A0A2X3LWL9-F1
#
_cell.length_a   1.000
_cell.length_b   1.000
_cell.length_c   1.000
_cell.angle_alpha   90.00
_cell.angle_beta   90.00
_cell.angle_gamma   90.00
#
_symmetry.space_group_name_H-M   'P 1'
#
loop_
_entity.id
_entity.type
_entity.pdbx_description
1 polymer ?
#
loop_
_entity_poly.entity_id
_entity_poly.type
_entity_poly.pdbx_seq_one_letter_code
_entity_poly.pdbx_strand_id
1 'polypeptide(L)'
;MLKRCLSPLTLVNQVALIVLLSTAIGLAGMAVSGWLVQGVQGSAHAINKAGSLRMQSYRLLAAVPLSEKDKPLIKEMEQTAFSAELTRAAERDGQLAQLQGLQDYWRNELIPALIRAQNRETVSADVSQFVAGLDQLVSGFDRTTEMRIETVVLVHRVMAVFMALLLVFTIIWLRARLLQPWRQLLAMASAVSHRDFTQRANISGRNEMAMLGTALNNMSAELAESYAVLEQRVQEKNRRAGA
;
A
#
# COMPACT_ATOMS: atom_id res chain seq x y z
N MET A 1 9.36 -28.96 23.15
CA MET A 1 8.20 -29.35 22.31
C MET A 1 7.93 -28.40 21.13
N LEU A 2 8.84 -27.49 20.77
CA LEU A 2 8.67 -26.55 19.63
C LEU A 2 9.13 -27.09 18.25
N LYS A 3 9.62 -28.34 18.17
CA LYS A 3 10.18 -28.92 16.93
C LYS A 3 9.19 -29.75 16.10
N ARG A 4 7.90 -29.82 16.48
CA ARG A 4 6.92 -30.76 15.88
C ARG A 4 5.71 -30.15 15.18
N CYS A 5 5.56 -28.82 15.13
CA CYS A 5 4.41 -28.19 14.46
C CYS A 5 4.68 -27.71 13.02
N LEU A 6 5.90 -27.85 12.52
CA LEU A 6 6.24 -27.53 11.15
C LEU A 6 6.52 -28.84 10.42
N SER A 7 5.46 -29.52 9.97
CA SER A 7 5.62 -30.38 8.78
C SER A 7 6.32 -29.53 7.71
N PRO A 8 7.29 -30.07 6.95
CA PRO A 8 7.89 -29.29 5.88
C PRO A 8 6.76 -28.96 4.92
N LEU A 9 6.36 -27.68 4.88
CA LEU A 9 5.38 -27.19 3.91
C LEU A 9 5.82 -27.68 2.53
N THR A 10 4.88 -28.22 1.77
CA THR A 10 5.08 -28.56 0.37
C THR A 10 5.64 -27.35 -0.37
N LEU A 11 6.45 -27.60 -1.40
CA LEU A 11 7.06 -26.55 -2.21
C LEU A 11 5.98 -25.64 -2.81
N VAL A 12 4.84 -26.23 -3.18
CA VAL A 12 3.64 -25.52 -3.63
C VAL A 12 3.09 -24.58 -2.54
N ASN A 13 2.92 -25.05 -1.30
CA ASN A 13 2.41 -24.20 -0.23
C ASN A 13 3.38 -23.06 0.12
N GLN A 14 4.68 -23.29 -0.01
CA GLN A 14 5.71 -22.26 0.20
C GLN A 14 5.59 -21.15 -0.86
N VAL A 15 5.45 -21.51 -2.13
CA VAL A 15 5.21 -20.54 -3.21
C VAL A 15 3.88 -19.80 -3.00
N ALA A 16 2.81 -20.52 -2.69
CA ALA A 16 1.50 -19.93 -2.44
C ALA A 16 1.55 -18.90 -1.30
N LEU A 17 2.27 -19.21 -0.22
CA LEU A 17 2.43 -18.30 0.91
C LEU A 17 3.23 -17.04 0.54
N ILE A 18 4.30 -17.17 -0.26
CA ILE A 18 5.05 -16.02 -0.77
C ILE A 18 4.14 -15.11 -1.62
N VAL A 19 3.37 -15.69 -2.54
CA VAL A 19 2.45 -14.95 -3.40
C VAL A 19 1.34 -14.28 -2.59
N LEU A 20 0.80 -14.97 -1.58
CA LEU A 20 -0.21 -14.41 -0.68
C LEU A 20 0.35 -13.23 0.10
N LEU A 21 1.57 -13.35 0.65
CA LEU A 21 2.24 -12.27 1.36
C LEU A 21 2.51 -11.07 0.45
N SER A 22 3.01 -11.27 -0.78
CA SER A 22 3.24 -10.16 -1.72
C SER A 22 1.92 -9.47 -2.09
N THR A 23 0.85 -10.26 -2.30
CA THR A 23 -0.48 -9.72 -2.62
C THR A 23 -1.03 -8.92 -1.44
N ALA A 24 -0.89 -9.43 -0.21
CA ALA A 24 -1.34 -8.75 1.00
C ALA A 24 -0.63 -7.41 1.20
N ILE A 25 0.68 -7.34 0.96
CA ILE A 25 1.44 -6.07 0.99
C ILE A 25 0.88 -5.10 -0.07
N GLY A 26 0.67 -5.56 -1.31
CA GLY A 26 0.11 -4.71 -2.37
C GLY A 26 -1.28 -4.17 -2.02
N LEU A 27 -2.20 -5.03 -1.57
CA LEU A 27 -3.56 -4.65 -1.19
C LEU A 27 -3.59 -3.70 0.00
N ALA A 28 -2.75 -3.94 1.01
CA ALA A 28 -2.64 -3.04 2.15
C ALA A 28 -2.17 -1.63 1.71
N GLY A 29 -1.20 -1.55 0.79
CA GLY A 29 -0.71 -0.27 0.25
C GLY A 29 -1.81 0.48 -0.51
N MET A 30 -2.58 -0.23 -1.33
CA MET A 30 -3.73 0.33 -2.03
C MET A 30 -4.82 0.82 -1.07
N ALA A 31 -5.12 0.06 -0.01
CA ALA A 31 -6.11 0.46 0.99
C ALA A 31 -5.70 1.74 1.74
N VAL A 32 -4.43 1.83 2.16
CA VAL A 32 -3.88 3.04 2.80
C VAL A 32 -3.92 4.24 1.85
N SER A 33 -3.58 4.05 0.58
CA SER A 33 -3.68 5.10 -0.44
C SER A 33 -5.12 5.58 -0.65
N GLY A 34 -6.08 4.66 -0.74
CA GLY A 34 -7.50 4.99 -0.88
C GLY A 34 -8.04 5.80 0.30
N TRP A 35 -7.66 5.42 1.52
CA TRP A 35 -7.99 6.18 2.73
C TRP A 35 -7.41 7.60 2.71
N LEU A 36 -6.14 7.75 2.29
CA LEU A 36 -5.51 9.07 2.15
C LEU A 36 -6.25 9.96 1.15
N VAL A 37 -6.54 9.44 -0.05
CA VAL A 37 -7.18 10.22 -1.13
C VAL A 37 -8.54 10.77 -0.70
N GLN A 38 -9.36 9.96 -0.03
CA GLN A 38 -10.65 10.41 0.49
C GLN A 38 -10.50 11.49 1.57
N GLY A 39 -9.48 11.38 2.41
CA GLY A 39 -9.15 12.40 3.40
C GLY A 39 -8.73 13.73 2.75
N VAL A 40 -7.77 13.68 1.84
CA VAL A 40 -7.19 14.85 1.15
C VAL A 40 -8.24 15.58 0.31
N GLN A 41 -9.12 14.87 -0.41
CA GLN A 41 -10.19 15.50 -1.18
C GLN A 41 -11.14 16.33 -0.30
N GLY A 42 -11.47 15.81 0.89
CA GLY A 42 -12.32 16.52 1.85
C GLY A 42 -11.65 17.75 2.43
N SER A 43 -10.35 17.68 2.76
CA SER A 43 -9.59 18.84 3.25
C SER A 43 -9.42 19.89 2.16
N ALA A 44 -9.18 19.51 0.90
CA ALA A 44 -9.06 20.45 -0.22
C ALA A 44 -10.34 21.28 -0.44
N HIS A 45 -11.53 20.67 -0.35
CA HIS A 45 -12.79 21.40 -0.44
C HIS A 45 -12.98 22.37 0.73
N ALA A 46 -12.60 21.95 1.95
CA ALA A 46 -12.68 22.80 3.13
C ALA A 46 -11.73 24.00 3.07
N ILE A 47 -10.50 23.80 2.60
CA ILE A 47 -9.53 24.87 2.31
C ILE A 47 -10.11 25.86 1.30
N ASN A 48 -10.78 25.38 0.24
CA ASN A 48 -11.43 26.26 -0.73
C ASN A 48 -12.60 27.05 -0.14
N LYS A 49 -13.43 26.42 0.71
CA LYS A 49 -14.54 27.09 1.42
C LYS A 49 -14.04 28.14 2.42
N ALA A 50 -13.05 27.80 3.23
CA ALA A 50 -12.41 28.77 4.12
C ALA A 50 -11.68 29.87 3.34
N GLY A 51 -11.10 29.53 2.18
CA GLY A 51 -10.54 30.46 1.22
C GLY A 51 -11.56 31.47 0.69
N SER A 52 -12.76 31.01 0.32
CA SER A 52 -13.81 31.89 -0.17
C SER A 52 -14.35 32.82 0.92
N LEU A 53 -14.32 32.43 2.20
CA LEU A 53 -14.68 33.33 3.31
C LEU A 53 -13.78 34.56 3.40
N ARG A 54 -12.49 34.43 3.07
CA ARG A 54 -11.56 35.59 3.03
C ARG A 54 -11.98 36.58 1.95
N MET A 55 -12.27 36.08 0.75
CA MET A 55 -12.77 36.91 -0.35
C MET A 55 -14.11 37.55 0.00
N GLN A 56 -15.04 36.78 0.57
CA GLN A 56 -16.36 37.29 0.99
C GLN A 56 -16.25 38.36 2.08
N SER A 57 -15.29 38.24 2.99
CA SER A 57 -15.01 39.26 4.02
C SER A 57 -14.60 40.60 3.39
N TYR A 58 -13.65 40.58 2.44
CA TYR A 58 -13.25 41.79 1.72
C TYR A 58 -14.32 42.33 0.77
N ARG A 59 -15.13 41.46 0.16
CA ARG A 59 -16.28 41.84 -0.68
C ARG A 59 -17.33 42.60 0.14
N LEU A 60 -17.61 42.16 1.37
CA LEU A 60 -18.47 42.91 2.30
C LEU A 60 -17.85 44.24 2.71
N LEU A 61 -16.55 44.29 3.04
CA LEU A 61 -15.85 45.54 3.33
C LEU A 61 -15.93 46.53 2.16
N ALA A 62 -15.75 46.06 0.93
CA ALA A 62 -15.85 46.87 -0.27
C ALA A 62 -17.29 47.36 -0.54
N ALA A 63 -18.31 46.69 0.00
CA ALA A 63 -19.70 47.09 -0.14
C ALA A 63 -20.16 48.11 0.91
N VAL A 64 -19.36 48.41 1.94
CA VAL A 64 -19.69 49.42 2.96
C VAL A 64 -19.80 50.83 2.33
N PRO A 65 -20.86 51.61 2.63
CA PRO A 65 -21.98 51.30 3.53
C PRO A 65 -22.96 50.28 2.92
N LEU A 66 -23.27 49.23 3.69
CA LEU A 66 -24.15 48.15 3.25
C LEU A 66 -25.59 48.64 3.10
N SER A 67 -26.29 48.07 2.12
CA SER A 67 -27.70 48.33 1.84
C SER A 67 -28.48 47.03 1.65
N GLU A 68 -29.80 47.12 1.47
CA GLU A 68 -30.68 45.97 1.26
C GLU A 68 -30.21 45.04 0.12
N LYS A 69 -29.58 45.59 -0.93
CA LYS A 69 -29.04 44.83 -2.07
C LYS A 69 -27.88 43.89 -1.68
N ASP A 70 -27.24 44.13 -0.53
CA ASP A 70 -26.05 43.42 -0.06
C ASP A 70 -26.41 42.30 0.93
N LYS A 71 -27.67 42.20 1.38
CA LYS A 71 -28.17 41.08 2.22
C LYS A 71 -27.85 39.68 1.64
N PRO A 72 -27.93 39.44 0.32
CA PRO A 72 -27.51 38.17 -0.25
C PRO A 72 -26.04 37.82 0.01
N LEU A 73 -25.15 38.83 0.10
CA LEU A 73 -23.72 38.63 0.38
C LEU A 73 -23.49 38.07 1.78
N ILE A 74 -24.20 38.64 2.76
CA ILE A 74 -24.15 38.21 4.16
C ILE A 74 -24.66 36.76 4.26
N LYS A 75 -25.77 36.45 3.58
CA LYS A 75 -26.36 35.11 3.58
C LYS A 75 -25.46 34.07 2.91
N GLU A 76 -24.82 34.41 1.80
CA GLU A 76 -23.84 33.54 1.10
C GLU A 76 -22.67 33.19 2.03
N MET A 77 -22.17 34.19 2.76
CA MET A 77 -21.08 34.03 3.71
C MET A 77 -21.50 33.21 4.92
N GLU A 78 -22.69 33.44 5.46
CA GLU A 78 -23.27 32.60 6.52
C GLU A 78 -23.37 31.14 6.09
N GLN A 79 -23.95 30.89 4.90
CA GLN A 79 -24.08 29.53 4.38
C GLN A 79 -22.73 28.83 4.22
N THR A 80 -21.70 29.59 3.84
CA THR A 80 -20.33 29.05 3.73
C THR A 80 -19.73 28.75 5.10
N ALA A 81 -19.80 29.72 6.03
CA ALA A 81 -19.20 29.65 7.37
C ALA A 81 -19.83 28.56 8.24
N PHE A 82 -21.14 28.31 8.09
CA PHE A 82 -21.89 27.29 8.84
C PHE A 82 -22.18 26.04 8.00
N SER A 83 -21.46 25.83 6.90
CA SER A 83 -21.64 24.63 6.07
C SER A 83 -21.23 23.36 6.82
N ALA A 84 -22.05 22.31 6.70
CA ALA A 84 -21.76 21.01 7.31
C ALA A 84 -20.45 20.38 6.80
N GLU A 85 -19.99 20.78 5.61
CA GLU A 85 -18.70 20.36 5.05
C GLU A 85 -17.53 20.99 5.81
N LEU A 86 -17.58 22.30 6.07
CA LEU A 86 -16.54 23.02 6.81
C LEU A 86 -16.48 22.55 8.27
N THR A 87 -17.63 22.31 8.91
CA THR A 87 -17.70 21.74 10.27
C THR A 87 -17.07 20.35 10.33
N ARG A 88 -17.43 19.45 9.40
CA ARG A 88 -16.84 18.10 9.35
C ARG A 88 -15.34 18.11 9.06
N ALA A 89 -14.85 19.08 8.29
CA ALA A 89 -13.41 19.25 8.08
C ALA A 89 -12.71 19.75 9.36
N ALA A 90 -13.31 20.72 10.05
CA ALA A 90 -12.79 21.23 11.33
C ALA A 90 -12.76 20.16 12.43
N GLU A 91 -13.76 19.30 12.52
CA GLU A 91 -13.75 18.15 13.42
C GLU A 91 -12.61 17.17 13.08
N ARG A 92 -12.50 16.78 11.81
CA ARG A 92 -11.48 15.82 11.36
C ARG A 92 -10.06 16.35 11.55
N ASP A 93 -9.86 17.63 11.33
CA ASP A 93 -8.51 18.24 11.32
C ASP A 93 -8.20 18.97 12.64
N GLY A 94 -9.02 18.78 13.68
CA GLY A 94 -8.78 19.31 15.02
C GLY A 94 -8.88 20.84 15.12
N GLN A 95 -9.62 21.48 14.21
CA GLN A 95 -9.82 22.93 14.12
C GLN A 95 -11.22 23.39 14.55
N LEU A 96 -12.00 22.53 15.20
CA LEU A 96 -13.40 22.86 15.57
C LEU A 96 -13.49 24.10 16.45
N ALA A 97 -12.60 24.24 17.44
CA ALA A 97 -12.59 25.40 18.34
C ALA A 97 -12.27 26.71 17.60
N GLN A 98 -11.31 26.67 16.67
CA GLN A 98 -10.94 27.81 15.82
C GLN A 98 -12.10 28.21 14.90
N LEU A 99 -12.77 27.23 14.28
CA LEU A 99 -13.95 27.48 13.45
C LEU A 99 -15.09 28.10 14.27
N GLN A 100 -15.38 27.56 15.45
CA GLN A 100 -16.43 28.08 16.34
C GLN A 100 -16.12 29.52 16.78
N GLY A 101 -14.87 29.82 17.17
CA GLY A 101 -14.47 31.18 17.52
C GLY A 101 -14.65 32.17 16.37
N LEU A 102 -14.36 31.76 15.12
CA LEU A 102 -14.61 32.57 13.93
C LEU A 102 -16.11 32.74 13.65
N GLN A 103 -16.91 31.68 13.79
CA GLN A 103 -18.36 31.72 13.63
C GLN A 103 -19.01 32.67 14.65
N ASP A 104 -18.55 32.62 15.90
CA ASP A 104 -19.04 33.47 16.98
C ASP A 104 -18.64 34.94 16.75
N TYR A 105 -17.39 35.21 16.40
CA TYR A 105 -16.94 36.57 16.05
C TYR A 105 -17.70 37.13 14.85
N TRP A 106 -17.94 36.30 13.83
CA TRP A 106 -18.71 36.71 12.65
C TRP A 106 -20.15 37.11 13.01
N ARG A 107 -20.86 36.31 13.82
CA ARG A 107 -22.26 36.60 14.22
C ARG A 107 -22.36 37.80 15.15
N ASN A 108 -21.49 37.85 16.16
CA ASN A 108 -21.69 38.72 17.32
C ASN A 108 -20.98 40.07 17.17
N GLU A 109 -19.89 40.15 16.41
CA GLU A 109 -19.06 41.35 16.30
C GLU A 109 -19.02 41.87 14.85
N LEU A 110 -18.52 41.06 13.91
CA LEU A 110 -18.17 41.53 12.56
C LEU A 110 -19.38 41.97 11.73
N ILE A 111 -20.45 41.16 11.67
CA ILE A 111 -21.65 41.51 10.90
C ILE A 111 -22.36 42.75 11.48
N PRO A 112 -22.60 42.84 12.80
CA PRO A 112 -23.14 44.07 13.40
C PRO A 112 -22.27 45.31 13.17
N ALA A 113 -20.93 45.18 13.15
CA ALA A 113 -20.02 46.28 12.82
C ALA A 113 -20.17 46.71 11.35
N LEU A 114 -20.17 45.75 10.40
CA LEU A 114 -20.33 46.00 8.97
C LEU A 114 -21.68 46.65 8.60
N ILE A 115 -22.78 46.26 9.26
CA ILE A 115 -24.10 46.83 9.03
C ILE A 115 -24.19 48.29 9.52
N ARG A 116 -23.52 48.61 10.63
CA ARG A 116 -23.55 49.97 11.22
C ARG A 116 -22.54 50.93 10.58
N ALA A 117 -21.49 50.41 9.95
CA ALA A 117 -20.42 51.20 9.37
C ALA A 117 -20.91 52.09 8.21
N GLN A 118 -20.60 53.38 8.30
CA GLN A 118 -20.82 54.34 7.21
C GLN A 118 -19.59 54.47 6.30
N ASN A 119 -18.40 54.20 6.85
CA ASN A 119 -17.12 54.30 6.17
C ASN A 119 -16.33 53.00 6.33
N ARG A 120 -15.58 52.60 5.31
CA ARG A 120 -14.76 51.37 5.34
C ARG A 120 -13.70 51.38 6.44
N GLU A 121 -13.13 52.56 6.70
CA GLU A 121 -12.04 52.76 7.66
C GLU A 121 -12.41 52.30 9.07
N THR A 122 -13.68 52.42 9.48
CA THR A 122 -14.12 52.07 10.83
C THR A 122 -14.20 50.57 11.09
N VAL A 123 -14.20 49.74 10.04
CA VAL A 123 -14.38 48.28 10.13
C VAL A 123 -13.28 47.51 9.38
N SER A 124 -12.37 48.22 8.69
CA SER A 124 -11.25 47.61 7.98
C SER A 124 -10.34 46.79 8.90
N ALA A 125 -10.11 47.27 10.13
CA ALA A 125 -9.29 46.56 11.12
C ALA A 125 -9.94 45.24 11.57
N ASP A 126 -11.24 45.25 11.87
CA ASP A 126 -12.01 44.07 12.26
C ASP A 126 -12.04 43.01 11.15
N VAL A 127 -12.25 43.45 9.90
CA VAL A 127 -12.20 42.57 8.72
C VAL A 127 -10.80 41.96 8.56
N SER A 128 -9.75 42.77 8.72
CA SER A 128 -8.37 42.29 8.60
C SER A 128 -8.03 41.27 9.70
N GLN A 129 -8.47 41.51 10.94
CA GLN A 129 -8.29 40.57 12.04
C GLN A 129 -9.06 39.26 11.82
N PHE A 130 -10.30 39.35 11.33
CA PHE A 130 -11.10 38.17 11.00
C PHE A 130 -10.47 37.34 9.89
N VAL A 131 -9.98 37.99 8.82
CA VAL A 131 -9.28 37.32 7.73
C VAL A 131 -7.99 36.64 8.21
N ALA A 132 -7.23 37.27 9.11
CA ALA A 132 -6.05 36.63 9.70
C ALA A 132 -6.43 35.37 10.52
N GLY A 133 -7.58 35.37 11.19
CA GLY A 133 -8.12 34.17 11.84
C GLY A 133 -8.54 33.08 10.83
N LEU A 134 -9.12 33.46 9.69
CA LEU A 134 -9.39 32.52 8.59
C LEU A 134 -8.10 31.95 7.98
N ASP A 135 -7.03 32.74 7.87
CA ASP A 135 -5.72 32.26 7.40
C ASP A 135 -5.13 31.23 8.37
N GLN A 136 -5.27 31.43 9.68
CA GLN A 136 -4.89 30.45 10.70
C GLN A 136 -5.70 29.16 10.58
N LEU A 137 -7.01 29.26 10.36
CA LEU A 137 -7.88 28.09 10.15
C LEU A 137 -7.47 27.30 8.90
N VAL A 138 -7.23 27.98 7.77
CA VAL A 138 -6.75 27.36 6.52
C VAL A 138 -5.41 26.68 6.74
N SER A 139 -4.47 27.36 7.40
CA SER A 139 -3.14 26.80 7.71
C SER A 139 -3.25 25.55 8.60
N GLY A 140 -4.23 25.49 9.50
CA GLY A 140 -4.53 24.30 10.31
C GLY A 140 -5.00 23.10 9.48
N PHE A 141 -5.83 23.34 8.46
CA PHE A 141 -6.23 22.31 7.49
C PHE A 141 -5.06 21.82 6.65
N ASP A 142 -4.25 22.75 6.13
CA ASP A 142 -3.08 22.43 5.30
C ASP A 142 -2.09 21.56 6.07
N ARG A 143 -1.70 21.98 7.29
CA ARG A 143 -0.72 21.25 8.10
C ARG A 143 -1.18 19.85 8.46
N THR A 144 -2.45 19.68 8.83
CA THR A 144 -3.00 18.36 9.16
C THR A 144 -3.04 17.44 7.93
N THR A 145 -3.37 18.01 6.77
CA THR A 145 -3.35 17.29 5.49
C THR A 145 -1.93 16.85 5.13
N GLU A 146 -0.95 17.74 5.29
CA GLU A 146 0.47 17.46 5.02
C GLU A 146 1.01 16.34 5.92
N MET A 147 0.77 16.39 7.24
CA MET A 147 1.20 15.34 8.17
C MET A 147 0.63 13.95 7.81
N ARG A 148 -0.63 13.90 7.35
CA ARG A 148 -1.24 12.64 6.87
C ARG A 148 -0.56 12.13 5.61
N ILE A 149 -0.26 13.01 4.66
CA ILE A 149 0.46 12.66 3.43
C ILE A 149 1.85 12.12 3.78
N GLU A 150 2.62 12.81 4.62
CA GLU A 150 3.96 12.38 5.03
C GLU A 150 3.95 11.01 5.70
N THR A 151 2.99 10.78 6.61
CA THR A 151 2.83 9.48 7.30
C THR A 151 2.56 8.36 6.30
N VAL A 152 1.66 8.57 5.35
CA VAL A 152 1.32 7.56 4.33
C VAL A 152 2.49 7.30 3.37
N VAL A 153 3.25 8.34 3.01
CA VAL A 153 4.47 8.20 2.21
C VAL A 153 5.51 7.37 2.96
N LEU A 154 5.70 7.60 4.25
CA LEU A 154 6.61 6.80 5.09
C LEU A 154 6.17 5.32 5.12
N VAL A 155 4.88 5.06 5.34
CA VAL A 155 4.32 3.69 5.32
C VAL A 155 4.60 3.02 3.97
N HIS A 156 4.37 3.70 2.85
CA HIS A 156 4.67 3.16 1.52
C HIS A 156 6.16 2.87 1.32
N ARG A 157 7.05 3.74 1.79
CA ARG A 157 8.51 3.50 1.73
C ARG A 157 8.88 2.24 2.52
N VAL A 158 8.35 2.08 3.72
CA VAL A 158 8.58 0.89 4.55
C VAL A 158 8.05 -0.37 3.86
N MET A 159 6.83 -0.34 3.33
CA MET A 159 6.25 -1.46 2.59
C MET A 159 7.04 -1.81 1.34
N ALA A 160 7.55 -0.82 0.61
CA ALA A 160 8.40 -1.03 -0.56
C ALA A 160 9.73 -1.70 -0.18
N VAL A 161 10.36 -1.30 0.92
CA VAL A 161 11.55 -1.97 1.45
C VAL A 161 11.25 -3.42 1.81
N PHE A 162 10.16 -3.69 2.52
CA PHE A 162 9.75 -5.07 2.84
C PHE A 162 9.45 -5.90 1.60
N MET A 163 8.79 -5.32 0.59
CA MET A 163 8.53 -5.99 -0.69
C MET A 163 9.86 -6.30 -1.41
N ALA A 164 10.81 -5.38 -1.45
CA ALA A 164 12.11 -5.60 -2.07
C ALA A 164 12.88 -6.73 -1.36
N LEU A 165 12.89 -6.75 -0.02
CA LEU A 165 13.50 -7.82 0.76
C LEU A 165 12.81 -9.17 0.50
N LEU A 166 11.48 -9.20 0.45
CA LEU A 166 10.70 -10.40 0.13
C LEU A 166 11.03 -10.92 -1.28
N LEU A 167 11.18 -10.03 -2.27
CA LEU A 167 11.54 -10.39 -3.63
C LEU A 167 12.96 -10.98 -3.70
N VAL A 168 13.94 -10.32 -3.08
CA VAL A 168 15.32 -10.83 -3.03
C VAL A 168 15.36 -12.19 -2.35
N PHE A 169 14.69 -12.33 -1.21
CA PHE A 169 14.52 -13.61 -0.52
C PHE A 169 13.91 -14.67 -1.44
N THR A 170 12.82 -14.34 -2.13
CA THR A 170 12.10 -15.24 -3.03
C THR A 170 13.00 -15.71 -4.17
N ILE A 171 13.79 -14.82 -4.77
CA ILE A 171 14.72 -15.18 -5.87
C ILE A 171 15.79 -16.16 -5.37
N ILE A 172 16.43 -15.86 -4.23
CA ILE A 172 17.46 -16.72 -3.65
C ILE A 172 16.86 -18.09 -3.28
N TRP A 173 15.69 -18.06 -2.64
CA TRP A 173 14.96 -19.25 -2.24
C TRP A 173 14.56 -20.11 -3.44
N LEU A 174 14.00 -19.52 -4.50
CA LEU A 174 13.60 -20.22 -5.72
C LEU A 174 14.79 -20.85 -6.42
N ARG A 175 15.94 -20.15 -6.46
CA ARG A 175 17.17 -20.71 -7.02
C ARG A 175 17.64 -21.95 -6.25
N ALA A 176 17.66 -21.89 -4.92
CA ALA A 176 18.16 -22.96 -4.08
C ALA A 176 17.19 -24.15 -3.98
N ARG A 177 15.88 -23.89 -3.83
CA ARG A 177 14.87 -24.92 -3.52
C ARG A 177 14.15 -25.46 -4.75
N LEU A 178 14.11 -24.72 -5.85
CA LEU A 178 13.39 -25.12 -7.06
C LEU A 178 14.34 -25.31 -8.25
N LEU A 179 15.08 -24.28 -8.65
CA LEU A 179 15.89 -24.31 -9.88
C LEU A 179 17.05 -25.31 -9.82
N GLN A 180 17.81 -25.34 -8.72
CA GLN A 180 18.95 -26.26 -8.58
C GLN A 180 18.52 -27.73 -8.58
N PRO A 181 17.55 -28.17 -7.73
CA PRO A 181 17.03 -29.53 -7.77
C PRO A 181 16.44 -29.90 -9.14
N TRP A 182 15.70 -28.98 -9.76
CA TRP A 182 15.12 -29.18 -11.08
C TRP A 182 16.19 -29.49 -12.15
N ARG A 183 17.30 -28.73 -12.15
CA ARG A 183 18.43 -28.99 -13.06
C ARG A 183 19.09 -30.34 -12.83
N GLN A 184 19.23 -30.78 -11.58
CA GLN A 184 19.78 -32.12 -11.27
C GLN A 184 18.89 -33.24 -11.79
N LEU A 185 17.57 -33.11 -11.62
CA LEU A 185 16.60 -34.08 -12.14
C LEU A 185 16.65 -34.17 -13.67
N LEU A 186 16.71 -33.03 -14.35
CA LEU A 186 16.84 -32.98 -15.81
C LEU A 186 18.15 -33.60 -16.29
N ALA A 187 19.27 -33.29 -15.64
CA ALA A 187 20.56 -33.87 -15.98
C ALA A 187 20.56 -35.39 -15.82
N MET A 188 19.98 -35.89 -14.73
CA MET A 188 19.86 -37.32 -14.49
C MET A 188 18.93 -38.01 -15.50
N ALA A 189 17.78 -37.43 -15.80
CA ALA A 189 16.86 -37.97 -16.81
C ALA A 189 17.53 -38.07 -18.19
N SER A 190 18.34 -37.06 -18.54
CA SER A 190 19.14 -37.06 -19.78
C SER A 190 20.25 -38.11 -19.77
N ALA A 191 20.93 -38.33 -18.64
CA ALA A 191 21.94 -39.38 -18.53
C ALA A 191 21.33 -40.79 -18.74
N VAL A 192 20.19 -41.05 -18.07
CA VAL A 192 19.44 -42.30 -18.21
C VAL A 192 19.01 -42.54 -19.66
N SER A 193 18.58 -41.50 -20.40
CA SER A 193 18.21 -41.64 -21.82
C SER A 193 19.39 -42.03 -22.72
N HIS A 194 20.61 -41.69 -22.32
CA HIS A 194 21.84 -42.07 -23.01
C HIS A 194 22.47 -43.37 -22.45
N ARG A 195 21.70 -44.15 -21.66
CA ARG A 195 22.14 -45.39 -20.99
C ARG A 195 23.25 -45.18 -19.96
N ASP A 196 23.49 -43.96 -19.48
CA ASP A 196 24.33 -43.71 -18.32
C ASP A 196 23.47 -43.80 -17.05
N PHE A 197 23.53 -44.95 -16.38
CA PHE A 197 22.83 -45.22 -15.13
C PHE A 197 23.69 -44.95 -13.88
N THR A 198 24.84 -44.28 -14.01
CA THR A 198 25.73 -43.98 -12.87
C THR A 198 25.38 -42.67 -12.16
N GLN A 199 24.73 -41.74 -12.86
CA GLN A 199 24.31 -40.45 -12.31
C GLN A 199 23.23 -40.61 -11.23
N ARG A 200 23.28 -39.76 -10.20
CA ARG A 200 22.31 -39.73 -9.11
C ARG A 200 21.89 -38.30 -8.80
N ALA A 201 20.59 -38.09 -8.56
CA ALA A 201 20.06 -36.82 -8.07
C ALA A 201 20.17 -36.79 -6.53
N ASN A 202 21.08 -35.99 -5.99
CA ASN A 202 21.26 -35.86 -4.54
C ASN A 202 20.53 -34.61 -4.00
N ILE A 203 19.21 -34.74 -3.89
CA ILE A 203 18.34 -33.65 -3.44
C ILE A 203 17.98 -33.87 -1.98
N SER A 204 18.51 -33.03 -1.11
CA SER A 204 18.22 -33.08 0.33
C SER A 204 16.87 -32.46 0.66
N GLY A 205 16.12 -33.09 1.57
CA GLY A 205 14.87 -32.56 2.11
C GLY A 205 13.75 -33.59 2.12
N ARG A 206 12.55 -33.15 2.51
CA ARG A 206 11.31 -33.94 2.53
C ARG A 206 10.22 -33.23 1.74
N ASN A 207 10.59 -32.69 0.58
CA ASN A 207 9.68 -32.01 -0.34
C ASN A 207 9.55 -32.82 -1.63
N GLU A 208 8.70 -32.33 -2.53
CA GLU A 208 8.34 -32.96 -3.79
C GLU A 208 9.57 -33.20 -4.69
N MET A 209 10.53 -32.29 -4.69
CA MET A 209 11.79 -32.45 -5.45
C MET A 209 12.66 -33.58 -4.91
N ALA A 210 12.75 -33.73 -3.59
CA ALA A 210 13.50 -34.83 -2.97
C ALA A 210 12.81 -36.18 -3.19
N MET A 211 11.47 -36.21 -3.12
CA MET A 211 10.68 -37.40 -3.45
C MET A 211 10.91 -37.83 -4.90
N LEU A 212 10.85 -36.89 -5.85
CA LEU A 212 11.08 -37.17 -7.27
C LEU A 212 12.52 -37.63 -7.53
N GLY A 213 13.52 -37.01 -6.88
CA GLY A 213 14.91 -37.44 -6.98
C GLY A 213 15.13 -38.86 -6.48
N THR A 214 14.48 -39.23 -5.37
CA THR A 214 14.53 -40.60 -4.83
C THR A 214 13.89 -41.61 -5.78
N ALA A 215 12.72 -41.30 -6.33
CA ALA A 215 12.05 -42.15 -7.31
C ALA A 215 12.89 -42.35 -8.57
N LEU A 216 13.49 -41.28 -9.08
CA LEU A 216 14.36 -41.32 -10.27
C LEU A 216 15.63 -42.16 -10.01
N ASN A 217 16.25 -42.01 -8.84
CA ASN A 217 17.40 -42.82 -8.40
C ASN A 217 17.07 -44.31 -8.35
N ASN A 218 15.92 -44.68 -7.79
CA ASN A 218 15.49 -46.08 -7.71
C ASN A 218 15.25 -46.67 -9.11
N MET A 219 14.53 -45.94 -9.98
CA MET A 219 14.30 -46.38 -11.36
C MET A 219 15.61 -46.55 -12.14
N SER A 220 16.56 -45.62 -11.98
CA SER A 220 17.87 -45.74 -12.63
C SER A 220 18.67 -46.94 -12.11
N ALA A 221 18.55 -47.28 -10.82
CA ALA A 221 19.23 -48.44 -10.25
C ALA A 221 18.63 -49.76 -10.78
N GLU A 222 17.30 -49.85 -10.86
CA GLU A 222 16.59 -51.01 -11.40
C GLU A 222 16.89 -51.23 -12.90
N LEU A 223 16.95 -50.14 -13.68
CA LEU A 223 17.39 -50.21 -15.08
C LEU A 223 18.83 -50.70 -15.20
N ALA A 224 19.76 -50.19 -14.38
CA ALA A 224 21.15 -50.65 -14.39
C ALA A 224 21.26 -52.15 -14.11
N GLU A 225 20.52 -52.65 -13.12
CA GLU A 225 20.49 -54.06 -12.78
C GLU A 225 19.90 -54.91 -13.92
N SER A 226 18.77 -54.48 -14.50
CA SER A 226 18.14 -55.16 -15.64
C SER A 226 19.08 -55.28 -16.84
N TYR A 227 19.79 -54.20 -17.18
CA TYR A 227 20.80 -54.21 -18.25
C TYR A 227 21.98 -55.13 -17.92
N ALA A 228 22.49 -55.12 -16.69
CA ALA A 228 23.59 -55.99 -16.27
C ALA A 228 23.22 -57.48 -16.36
N VAL A 229 22.00 -57.85 -15.96
CA VAL A 229 21.47 -59.22 -16.09
C VAL A 229 21.34 -59.61 -17.57
N LEU A 230 20.88 -58.70 -18.42
CA LEU A 230 20.75 -58.95 -19.86
C LEU A 230 22.12 -59.18 -20.52
N GLU A 231 23.10 -58.36 -20.17
CA GLU A 231 24.49 -58.46 -20.66
C GLU A 231 25.12 -59.79 -20.25
N GLN A 232 24.95 -60.22 -19.00
CA GLN A 232 25.39 -61.53 -18.52
C GLN A 232 24.77 -62.68 -19.33
N ARG A 233 23.47 -62.65 -19.59
CA ARG A 233 22.79 -63.67 -20.39
C ARG A 233 23.30 -63.72 -21.83
N VAL A 234 23.60 -62.57 -22.44
CA VAL A 234 24.18 -62.50 -23.79
C VAL A 234 25.58 -63.11 -23.79
N GLN A 235 26.42 -62.79 -22.81
CA GLN A 235 27.76 -63.36 -22.70
C GLN A 235 27.74 -64.87 -22.49
N GLU A 236 26.85 -65.38 -21.62
CA GLU A 236 26.70 -66.83 -21.44
C GLU A 236 26.24 -67.54 -22.71
N LYS A 237 25.30 -66.95 -23.46
CA LYS A 237 24.82 -67.54 -24.71
C LYS A 237 25.92 -67.55 -25.78
N ASN A 238 26.69 -66.46 -25.90
CA ASN A 238 27.83 -66.40 -26.83
C ASN A 238 28.91 -67.42 -26.47
N ARG A 239 29.20 -67.60 -25.17
CA ARG A 239 30.16 -68.61 -24.69
C ARG A 239 29.70 -70.04 -24.96
N ARG A 240 28.41 -70.32 -24.88
CA ARG A 240 27.83 -71.64 -25.20
C ARG A 240 27.72 -71.91 -26.69
N ALA A 241 27.61 -70.87 -27.53
CA ALA A 241 27.51 -71.02 -28.98
C ALA A 241 28.88 -71.10 -29.69
N GLY A 242 29.95 -70.64 -29.03
CA GLY A 242 31.32 -70.72 -29.54
C GLY A 242 32.15 -71.91 -29.02
N ALA A 243 31.54 -72.79 -28.22
CA ALA A 243 32.11 -74.07 -27.77
C ALA A 243 31.41 -75.21 -28.51
#